data_AF-A0A285CHY4-F1
#
_entry.id   AF-A0A285CHY4-F1
#
_cell.length_a   1.000
_cell.length_b   1.000
_cell.length_c   1.000
_cell.angle_alpha   90.00
_cell.angle_beta   90.00
_cell.angle_gamma   90.00
#
_symmetry.space_group_name_H-M   'P 1'
#
loop_
_entity.id
_entity.type
_entity.pdbx_description
1 polymer ?
#
loop_
_entity_poly.entity_id
_entity_poly.type
_entity_poly.pdbx_seq_one_letter_code
_entity_poly.pdbx_strand_id
1 'polypeptide(L)' 'MNTGSIVQQSGIYKCTSCGNEITCVKGERAPPCAKCSGTTFKLVRATK' A
#
# COMPACT_ATOMS: atom_id res chain seq x y z
N MET A 1 2.19 6.20 -1.94
CA MET A 1 0.72 6.21 -2.08
C MET A 1 0.09 6.39 -0.71
N ASN A 2 -1.10 6.99 -0.67
CA ASN A 2 -1.84 7.21 0.57
C ASN A 2 -3.04 6.26 0.65
N THR A 3 -3.46 5.90 1.86
CA THR A 3 -4.70 5.15 2.10
C THR A 3 -5.89 5.83 1.42
N GLY A 4 -6.80 5.02 0.87
CA GLY A 4 -8.01 5.49 0.18
C GLY A 4 -7.75 5.97 -1.25
N SER A 5 -6.50 6.16 -1.67
CA SER A 5 -6.16 6.46 -3.05
C SER A 5 -6.35 5.22 -3.93
N ILE A 6 -6.73 5.43 -5.20
CA ILE A 6 -6.74 4.37 -6.20
C ILE A 6 -5.30 3.92 -6.44
N VAL A 7 -5.07 2.62 -6.29
CA VAL A 7 -3.77 2.00 -6.53
C VAL A 7 -3.49 2.05 -8.03
N GLN A 8 -2.42 2.75 -8.42
CA GLN A 8 -2.05 2.87 -9.84
C GLN A 8 -1.30 1.66 -10.39
N GLN A 9 -0.67 0.87 -9.51
CA GLN A 9 0.17 -0.25 -9.87
C GLN A 9 -0.04 -1.42 -8.92
N SER A 10 -0.30 -2.60 -9.45
CA SER A 10 -0.42 -3.81 -8.64
C SER A 10 0.94 -4.18 -8.05
N GLY A 11 0.97 -4.59 -6.79
CA GLY A 11 2.22 -4.96 -6.16
C GLY A 11 2.18 -5.01 -4.63
N ILE A 12 3.34 -5.24 -4.05
CA ILE A 12 3.56 -5.19 -2.60
C ILE A 12 3.98 -3.79 -2.22
N TYR A 13 3.26 -3.23 -1.27
CA TYR A 13 3.46 -1.93 -0.69
C TYR A 13 3.84 -2.05 0.78
N LYS A 14 4.90 -1.34 1.17
CA LYS A 14 5.41 -1.31 2.55
C LYS A 14 5.00 -0.01 3.23
N CYS A 15 4.37 -0.12 4.39
CA CYS A 15 4.05 1.01 5.25
C CYS A 15 5.35 1.67 5.70
N THR A 16 5.45 2.99 5.54
CA THR A 16 6.65 3.74 5.94
C THR A 16 6.72 3.97 7.44
N SER A 17 5.60 3.84 8.17
CA SER A 17 5.52 4.08 9.61
C SER A 17 5.95 2.88 10.46
N CYS A 18 5.50 1.66 10.12
CA CYS A 18 5.80 0.45 10.89
C CYS A 18 6.51 -0.65 10.10
N GLY A 19 6.75 -0.44 8.79
CA GLY A 19 7.37 -1.43 7.94
C GLY A 19 6.47 -2.61 7.54
N ASN A 20 5.17 -2.59 7.87
CA ASN A 20 4.24 -3.64 7.47
C ASN A 20 4.03 -3.69 5.95
N GLU A 21 3.99 -4.89 5.37
CA GLU A 21 3.79 -5.09 3.94
C GLU A 21 2.33 -5.46 3.65
N ILE A 22 1.75 -4.84 2.64
CA ILE A 22 0.40 -5.10 2.15
C ILE A 22 0.46 -5.33 0.64
N THR A 23 -0.40 -6.19 0.13
CA THR A 23 -0.55 -6.37 -1.31
C THR A 23 -1.71 -5.51 -1.78
N CYS A 24 -1.48 -4.71 -2.82
CA CYS A 24 -2.51 -3.89 -3.43
C CYS A 24 -2.64 -4.22 -4.91
N VAL A 25 -3.87 -4.20 -5.39
CA VAL A 25 -4.20 -4.44 -6.81
C VAL A 25 -4.51 -3.10 -7.47
N LYS A 26 -4.01 -2.91 -8.69
CA LYS A 26 -4.32 -1.73 -9.50
C LYS A 26 -5.84 -1.58 -9.66
N GLY A 27 -6.33 -0.35 -9.43
CA GLY A 27 -7.75 -0.02 -9.51
C GLY A 27 -8.51 -0.16 -8.19
N GLU A 28 -7.96 -0.86 -7.20
CA GLU A 28 -8.55 -0.92 -5.86
C GLU A 28 -8.13 0.26 -5.00
N ARG A 29 -8.88 0.50 -3.91
CA ARG A 29 -8.51 1.50 -2.90
C ARG A 29 -7.46 0.92 -1.98
N ALA A 30 -6.36 1.66 -1.79
CA ALA A 30 -5.32 1.30 -0.84
C ALA A 30 -5.90 1.23 0.60
N PRO A 31 -5.85 0.09 1.29
CA PRO A 31 -6.34 0.00 2.67
C PRO A 31 -5.37 0.69 3.65
N PRO A 32 -5.85 1.10 4.85
CA PRO A 32 -4.98 1.58 5.92
C PRO A 32 -4.07 0.46 6.41
N CYS A 33 -2.95 0.85 7.03
CA CYS A 33 -2.03 -0.14 7.58
C CYS A 33 -2.69 -0.86 8.77
N ALA A 34 -2.83 -2.18 8.68
CA ALA A 34 -3.48 -2.99 9.72
C ALA A 34 -2.76 -2.96 11.07
N LYS A 35 -1.46 -2.64 11.13
CA LYS A 35 -0.68 -2.62 12.37
C LYS A 35 -0.68 -1.30 13.11
N CYS A 36 -0.63 -0.19 12.39
CA CYS A 36 -0.39 1.13 12.99
C CYS A 36 -1.34 2.21 12.49
N SER A 37 -2.35 1.83 11.70
CA SER A 37 -3.28 2.76 11.02
C SER A 37 -2.58 3.83 10.18
N GLY A 38 -1.32 3.58 9.82
CA GLY A 38 -0.53 4.46 8.98
C GLY A 38 -1.16 4.61 7.60
N THR A 39 -1.11 5.83 7.08
CA THR A 39 -1.73 6.17 5.80
C THR A 39 -0.76 6.20 4.64
N THR A 40 0.54 6.01 4.89
CA THR A 40 1.59 6.18 3.87
C THR A 40 2.25 4.85 3.56
N PHE A 41 2.31 4.53 2.26
CA PHE A 41 2.92 3.32 1.74
C PHE A 41 3.86 3.61 0.58
N LYS A 42 4.96 2.85 0.52
CA LYS A 42 5.89 2.83 -0.62
C LYS A 42 5.77 1.51 -1.37
N LEU A 43 5.76 1.56 -2.70
CA LEU A 43 5.83 0.34 -3.51
C LEU A 43 7.22 -0.29 -3.33
N VAL A 44 7.26 -1.56 -2.93
CA VAL A 44 8.52 -2.31 -2.77
C VAL A 44 8.69 -3.39 -3.84
N ARG A 45 7.58 -3.93 -4.35
CA ARG A 45 7.59 -4.88 -5.45
C ARG A 45 6.43 -4.57 -6.38
N ALA A 46 6.74 -4.18 -7.61
CA ALA A 46 5.76 -4.10 -8.68
C ALA A 46 5.46 -5.49 -9.24
N THR A 47 4.18 -5.82 -9.41
CA THR A 47 3.75 -6.91 -10.28
C THR A 47 3.39 -6.31 -11.63
N LYS A 48 3.84 -6.98 -12.71
CA LYS A 48 3.65 -6.55 -14.10
C LYS A 48 2.31 -7.04 -14.64
#